data_AF-A0A254RSH9-F1
#
_entry.id   AF-A0A254RSH9-F1
#
_cell.length_a   1.000
_cell.length_b   1.000
_cell.length_c   1.000
_cell.angle_alpha   90.00
_cell.angle_beta   90.00
_cell.angle_gamma   90.00
#
_symmetry.space_group_name_H-M   'P 1'
#
loop_
_entity.id
_entity.type
_entity.pdbx_description
1 polymer ?
#
loop_
_entity_poly.entity_id
_entity_poly.type
_entity_poly.pdbx_seq_one_letter_code
_entity_poly.pdbx_strand_id
1 'polypeptide(L)'
;MKYRDQSKKTHYVEVKASRNSDVIFSLTNNELAFANAHASNYEIIFVLLDDKGKPIGNPKNLGNLFHFKDGEDLLNNEKFSIENKEFTIYAKIADENN
;
A
#
# COMPACT_ATOMS: atom_id res chain seq x y z
N MET A 1 -6.98 11.04 -2.27
CA MET A 1 -8.33 11.50 -2.74
C MET A 1 -9.40 10.62 -2.08
N LYS A 2 -10.68 11.04 -2.02
CA LYS A 2 -11.76 10.16 -1.55
C LYS A 2 -13.04 10.40 -2.34
N TYR A 3 -13.86 9.37 -2.48
CA TYR A 3 -15.19 9.45 -3.08
C TYR A 3 -16.19 8.61 -2.27
N ARG A 4 -17.50 8.80 -2.51
CA ARG A 4 -18.55 7.93 -1.97
C ARG A 4 -19.18 7.15 -3.10
N ASP A 5 -19.36 5.85 -2.90
CA ASP A 5 -20.09 5.02 -3.85
C ASP A 5 -21.61 5.19 -3.70
N GLN A 6 -22.36 4.46 -4.53
CA GLN A 6 -23.83 4.46 -4.52
C GLN A 6 -24.42 3.97 -3.19
N SER A 7 -23.66 3.15 -2.45
CA SER A 7 -24.00 2.64 -1.11
C SER A 7 -23.58 3.60 0.01
N LYS A 8 -23.10 4.81 -0.31
CA LYS A 8 -22.56 5.82 0.61
C LYS A 8 -21.28 5.37 1.35
N LYS A 9 -20.65 4.28 0.94
CA LYS A 9 -19.36 3.84 1.48
C LYS A 9 -18.29 4.81 1.01
N THR A 10 -17.38 5.20 1.90
CA THR A 10 -16.27 6.08 1.55
C THR A 10 -15.10 5.23 1.08
N HIS A 11 -14.60 5.57 -0.11
CA HIS A 11 -13.42 4.98 -0.72
C HIS A 11 -12.29 6.00 -0.74
N TYR A 12 -11.08 5.54 -0.45
CA TYR A 12 -9.86 6.33 -0.43
C TYR A 12 -9.01 5.90 -1.61
N VAL A 13 -8.65 6.85 -2.47
CA VAL A 13 -7.84 6.58 -3.66
C VAL A 13 -6.50 7.28 -3.51
N GLU A 14 -5.44 6.50 -3.60
CA GLU A 14 -4.06 6.96 -3.67
C GLU A 14 -3.52 6.75 -5.09
N VAL A 15 -2.93 7.79 -5.66
CA VAL A 15 -2.31 7.71 -6.99
C VAL A 15 -0.80 7.67 -6.80
N LYS A 16 -0.17 6.58 -7.22
CA LYS A 16 1.28 6.43 -7.25
C LYS A 16 1.77 6.47 -8.68
N ALA A 17 2.88 7.16 -8.90
CA ALA A 17 3.47 7.30 -10.21
C ALA A 17 4.96 6.96 -10.16
N SER A 18 5.44 6.28 -11.20
CA SER A 18 6.83 5.88 -11.32
C SER A 18 7.27 5.91 -12.78
N ARG A 19 8.56 6.12 -13.01
CA ARG A 19 9.20 5.95 -14.32
C ARG A 19 9.72 4.53 -14.54
N ASN A 20 9.67 3.68 -13.51
CA ASN A 20 10.06 2.29 -13.64
C ASN A 20 9.01 1.56 -14.50
N SER A 21 9.47 0.73 -15.44
CA SER A 21 8.59 -0.13 -16.24
C SER A 21 7.82 -1.14 -15.38
N ASP A 22 8.40 -1.51 -14.23
CA ASP A 22 7.75 -2.36 -13.23
C ASP A 22 6.81 -1.56 -12.33
N VAL A 23 5.77 -2.23 -11.79
CA VAL A 23 4.81 -1.61 -10.85
C VAL A 23 5.45 -1.50 -9.48
N ILE A 24 6.32 -0.50 -9.32
CA ILE A 24 7.08 -0.23 -8.09
C ILE A 24 6.82 1.22 -7.67
N PHE A 25 6.45 1.39 -6.41
CA PHE A 25 6.18 2.69 -5.81
C PHE A 25 6.49 2.67 -4.31
N SER A 26 6.74 3.85 -3.74
CA SER A 26 6.99 4.02 -2.32
C SER A 26 5.73 4.44 -1.59
N LEU A 27 5.59 3.96 -0.35
CA LEU A 27 4.62 4.46 0.62
C LEU A 27 5.37 4.97 1.84
N THR A 28 4.94 6.12 2.36
CA THR A 28 5.40 6.60 3.66
C THR A 28 4.79 5.77 4.79
N ASN A 29 5.37 5.81 5.99
CA ASN A 29 4.80 5.14 7.17
C ASN A 29 3.36 5.59 7.45
N ASN A 30 3.05 6.87 7.24
CA ASN A 30 1.70 7.40 7.44
C ASN A 30 0.72 6.87 6.40
N GLU A 31 1.13 6.79 5.13
CA GLU A 31 0.31 6.21 4.07
C GLU A 31 0.07 4.72 4.31
N LEU A 32 1.10 3.99 4.73
CA LEU A 32 1.00 2.57 5.08
C LEU A 32 0.05 2.33 6.26
N ALA A 33 0.20 3.11 7.33
CA ALA A 33 -0.69 3.04 8.49
C ALA A 33 -2.14 3.36 8.11
N PHE A 34 -2.35 4.38 7.28
CA PHE A 34 -3.67 4.77 6.79
C PHE A 34 -4.29 3.69 5.88
N ALA A 35 -3.49 3.12 4.99
CA ALA A 35 -3.93 2.05 4.09
C ALA A 35 -4.36 0.81 4.88
N ASN A 36 -3.60 0.42 5.91
CA ASN A 36 -3.97 -0.68 6.81
C ASN A 36 -5.26 -0.38 7.59
N ALA A 37 -5.42 0.82 8.13
CA ALA A 37 -6.63 1.23 8.87
C ALA A 37 -7.90 1.25 8.00
N HIS A 38 -7.74 1.40 6.68
CA HIS A 38 -8.83 1.49 5.72
C HIS A 38 -8.76 0.42 4.63
N ALA A 39 -8.14 -0.73 4.90
CA ALA A 39 -7.78 -1.77 3.93
C ALA A 39 -8.90 -2.13 2.95
N SER A 40 -10.13 -2.32 3.44
CA SER A 40 -11.30 -2.70 2.63
C SER A 40 -11.85 -1.61 1.70
N ASN A 41 -11.35 -0.38 1.81
CA ASN A 41 -11.79 0.81 1.07
C ASN A 41 -10.65 1.68 0.55
N TYR A 42 -9.40 1.23 0.67
CA TYR A 42 -8.22 1.95 0.20
C TYR A 42 -7.73 1.35 -1.13
N GLU A 43 -7.87 2.11 -2.21
CA GLU A 43 -7.51 1.74 -3.57
C GLU A 43 -6.21 2.44 -4.00
N ILE A 44 -5.36 1.71 -4.72
CA ILE A 44 -4.16 2.30 -5.36
C ILE A 44 -4.36 2.33 -6.87
N ILE A 45 -4.11 3.50 -7.47
CA ILE A 45 -3.98 3.66 -8.92
C ILE A 45 -2.52 3.94 -9.24
N PHE A 46 -1.96 3.14 -10.14
CA PHE A 46 -0.59 3.30 -10.62
C PHE A 46 -0.54 3.97 -11.99
N VAL A 47 0.32 4.97 -12.14
CA VAL A 47 0.56 5.69 -13.40
C VAL A 47 2.02 5.55 -13.80
N LEU A 48 2.27 4.94 -14.97
CA LEU A 48 3.59 4.92 -15.57
C LEU A 48 3.89 6.29 -16.19
N LEU A 49 5.06 6.84 -15.94
CA LEU A 49 5.50 8.14 -16.47
C LEU A 49 6.64 7.97 -17.48
N ASP A 50 6.68 8.82 -18.50
CA ASP A 50 7.84 8.99 -19.38
C ASP A 50 8.98 9.77 -18.70
N ASP A 51 10.10 9.90 -19.39
CA ASP A 51 11.27 10.65 -18.92
C ASP A 51 10.97 12.13 -18.67
N LYS A 52 9.92 12.66 -19.30
CA LYS A 52 9.44 14.04 -19.13
C LYS A 52 8.37 14.16 -18.03
N GLY A 53 8.07 13.07 -17.32
CA GLY A 53 7.07 13.03 -16.25
C GLY A 53 5.61 13.01 -16.74
N LYS A 54 5.37 12.69 -18.02
CA LYS A 54 4.03 12.58 -18.58
C LYS A 54 3.51 11.15 -18.47
N PRO A 55 2.21 10.94 -18.17
CA PRO A 55 1.62 9.61 -18.18
C PRO A 55 1.80 8.91 -19.52
N ILE A 56 2.29 7.67 -19.49
CA ILE A 56 2.31 6.76 -20.65
C ILE A 56 1.21 5.72 -20.45
N GLY A 57 0.29 5.65 -21.41
CA GLY A 57 -0.78 4.65 -21.41
C GLY A 57 -1.85 4.91 -20.36
N ASN A 58 -2.65 3.89 -20.09
CA ASN A 58 -3.78 3.98 -19.16
C ASN A 58 -3.31 3.73 -17.71
N PRO A 59 -3.81 4.51 -16.74
CA PRO A 59 -3.62 4.21 -15.32
C PRO A 59 -4.08 2.80 -14.98
N LYS A 60 -3.30 2.09 -14.16
CA LYS A 60 -3.61 0.74 -13.68
C LYS A 60 -4.29 0.84 -12.32
N ASN A 61 -5.54 0.40 -12.21
CA ASN A 61 -6.17 0.23 -10.89
C ASN A 61 -5.63 -1.06 -10.25
N LEU A 62 -4.90 -0.93 -9.15
CA LEU A 62 -4.35 -2.05 -8.37
C LEU A 62 -5.33 -2.52 -7.28
N GLY A 63 -6.45 -1.82 -7.09
CA GLY A 63 -7.48 -2.14 -6.12
C GLY A 63 -6.99 -2.07 -4.67
N ASN A 64 -7.63 -2.86 -3.81
CA ASN A 64 -7.42 -2.89 -2.38
C ASN A 64 -6.25 -3.80 -2.00
N LEU A 65 -5.02 -3.37 -2.30
CA LEU A 65 -3.80 -4.16 -2.04
C LEU A 65 -3.70 -4.60 -0.56
N PHE A 66 -4.03 -3.71 0.36
CA PHE A 66 -3.93 -3.94 1.82
C PHE A 66 -5.11 -4.72 2.42
N HIS A 67 -6.10 -5.12 1.62
CA HIS A 67 -7.17 -6.01 2.09
C HIS A 67 -6.70 -7.46 2.09
N PHE A 68 -6.00 -7.85 3.15
CA PHE A 68 -5.39 -9.17 3.30
C PHE A 68 -6.42 -10.30 3.42
N LYS A 69 -6.09 -11.48 2.87
CA LYS A 69 -6.80 -12.73 3.15
C LYS A 69 -6.41 -13.27 4.52
N ASP A 70 -7.14 -14.28 5.00
CA ASP A 70 -6.79 -14.97 6.24
C ASP A 70 -5.38 -15.56 6.15
N GLY A 71 -4.51 -15.16 7.09
CA GLY A 71 -3.11 -15.58 7.15
C GLY A 71 -2.13 -14.75 6.30
N GLU A 72 -2.61 -13.74 5.57
CA GLU A 72 -1.75 -12.76 4.90
C GLU A 72 -1.44 -11.56 5.80
N ASP A 73 -0.27 -10.96 5.59
CA ASP A 73 0.15 -9.71 6.20
C ASP A 73 1.03 -8.88 5.25
N LEU A 74 1.62 -7.80 5.75
CA LEU A 74 2.48 -6.90 4.97
C LEU A 74 3.74 -7.58 4.39
N LEU A 75 4.29 -8.56 5.10
CA LEU A 75 5.53 -9.25 4.75
C LEU A 75 5.25 -10.56 4.00
N ASN A 76 4.03 -11.09 4.11
CA ASN A 76 3.57 -12.31 3.47
C ASN A 76 2.19 -12.11 2.83
N ASN A 77 2.17 -11.71 1.57
CA ASN A 77 0.93 -11.46 0.82
C ASN A 77 1.13 -11.75 -0.68
N GLU A 78 0.11 -12.30 -1.34
CA GLU A 78 0.20 -12.73 -2.75
C GLU A 78 0.21 -11.55 -3.75
N LYS A 79 -0.33 -10.40 -3.33
CA LYS A 79 -0.58 -9.24 -4.21
C LYS A 79 0.63 -8.33 -4.42
N PHE A 80 1.56 -8.32 -3.48
CA PHE A 80 2.76 -7.49 -3.48
C PHE A 80 3.78 -8.01 -2.47
N SER A 81 5.05 -7.66 -2.69
CA SER A 81 6.14 -7.77 -1.71
C SER A 81 6.60 -6.37 -1.29
N ILE A 82 7.10 -6.25 -0.06
CA ILE A 82 7.66 -5.00 0.45
C ILE A 82 9.17 -5.16 0.66
N GLU A 83 9.94 -4.19 0.17
CA GLU A 83 11.37 -4.09 0.46
C GLU A 83 11.56 -3.03 1.55
N ASN A 84 11.92 -3.47 2.76
CA ASN A 84 12.26 -2.58 3.86
C ASN A 84 13.79 -2.53 4.00
N LYS A 85 14.36 -1.33 3.93
CA LYS A 85 15.82 -1.15 4.03
C LYS A 85 16.33 -1.27 5.46
N GLU A 86 15.53 -0.92 6.47
CA GLU A 86 15.95 -0.94 7.88
C GLU A 86 14.78 -1.27 8.82
N PHE A 87 15.06 -2.08 9.85
CA PHE A 87 14.16 -2.31 10.99
C PHE A 87 14.92 -2.04 12.29
N THR A 88 14.28 -1.36 13.24
CA THR A 88 14.80 -1.21 14.60
C THR A 88 13.92 -1.99 15.57
N ILE A 89 14.50 -2.95 16.29
CA ILE A 89 13.78 -3.82 17.23
C ILE A 89 14.08 -3.37 18.65
N TYR A 90 13.02 -3.10 19.42
CA TYR A 90 13.09 -2.88 20.86
C TYR A 90 12.45 -4.07 21.57
N ALA A 91 13.26 -4.93 22.15
CA ALA A 91 12.81 -6.08 22.91
C ALA A 91 12.81 -5.80 24.42
N LYS A 92 11.90 -6.44 25.15
CA LYS A 92 11.96 -6.51 26.62
C LYS A 92 12.51 -7.88 27.02
N ILE A 93 13.27 -7.92 28.11
CA ILE A 93 13.69 -9.17 28.74
C ILE A 93 12.46 -9.77 29.43
N ALA A 94 12.19 -11.05 29.20
CA ALA A 94 11.17 -11.76 29.96
C ALA A 94 11.70 -11.97 31.38
N ASP A 95 11.04 -11.40 32.37
CA ASP A 95 11.32 -11.72 33.77
C ASP A 95 10.86 -13.16 34.03
N GLU A 96 11.82 -14.09 34.15
CA GLU A 96 11.58 -15.41 34.72
C GLU A 96 11.24 -15.23 36.21
N ASN A 97 9.95 -15.17 36.54
CA ASN A 97 9.53 -15.32 37.92
C ASN A 97 9.64 -16.81 38.30
N ASN A 98 10.69 -17.07 39.09
CA ASN A 98 10.99 -18.24 39.94
C ASN A 98 9.76 -18.99 40.47
#